data_AF-A0A0C9N858-F1
#
_entry.id   AF-A0A0C9N858-F1
#
_cell.length_a   1.000
_cell.length_b   1.000
_cell.length_c   1.000
_cell.angle_alpha   90.00
_cell.angle_beta   90.00
_cell.angle_gamma   90.00
#
_symmetry.space_group_name_H-M   'P 1'
#
loop_
_entity.id
_entity.type
_entity.pdbx_description
1 polymer ?
#
loop_
_entity_poly.entity_id
_entity_poly.type
_entity_poly.pdbx_seq_one_letter_code
_entity_poly.pdbx_strand_id
1 'polypeptide(L)'
;MSGPSKEQLAAWTADTKRVGFARRNWPVVRRLAGLTVALLLAGLGVSLLDYPPVLTAACWVAAAIAGMAMLVWFFDPRRFKQRPPGTF
;
A
#
# COMPACT_ATOMS: atom_id res chain seq x y z
N MET A 1 -11.17 37.89 5.17
CA MET A 1 -11.12 36.42 5.32
C MET A 1 -9.70 35.97 5.06
N SER A 2 -8.99 35.63 6.14
CA SER A 2 -7.60 35.18 6.08
C SER A 2 -7.62 33.68 5.78
N GLY A 3 -7.10 33.25 4.64
CA GLY A 3 -6.90 31.82 4.36
C GLY A 3 -6.05 31.16 5.45
N PRO A 4 -6.02 29.82 5.51
CA PRO A 4 -5.19 29.11 6.50
C PRO A 4 -3.77 29.68 6.42
N SER A 5 -3.22 30.11 7.57
CA SER A 5 -1.86 30.63 7.56
C SER A 5 -0.97 29.53 6.98
N LYS A 6 0.03 29.91 6.18
CA LYS A 6 0.96 28.93 5.58
C LYS A 6 1.52 27.96 6.64
N GLU A 7 1.61 28.40 7.89
CA GLU A 7 2.01 27.63 9.06
C GLU A 7 0.99 26.55 9.45
N GLN A 8 -0.32 26.83 9.42
CA GLN A 8 -1.35 25.80 9.65
C GLN A 8 -1.33 24.73 8.56
N LEU A 9 -1.07 25.13 7.31
CA LEU A 9 -0.96 24.18 6.20
C LEU A 9 0.31 23.33 6.29
N ALA A 10 1.43 23.94 6.68
CA ALA A 10 2.72 23.28 6.89
C ALA A 10 2.67 22.34 8.11
N ALA A 11 2.06 22.77 9.21
CA ALA A 11 1.83 21.93 10.39
C ALA A 11 0.91 20.75 10.07
N TRP A 12 -0.17 20.99 9.31
CA TRP A 12 -1.04 19.91 8.85
C TRP A 12 -0.30 18.94 7.92
N THR A 13 0.52 19.41 6.98
CA THR A 13 1.29 18.50 6.11
C THR A 13 2.37 17.73 6.87
N ALA A 14 3.06 18.35 7.82
CA ALA A 14 4.06 17.70 8.66
C ALA A 14 3.43 16.65 9.60
N ASP A 15 2.33 17.01 10.27
CA ASP A 15 1.57 16.10 11.12
C ASP A 15 0.93 14.99 10.29
N THR A 16 0.33 15.28 9.13
CA THR A 16 -0.27 14.26 8.26
C THR A 16 0.78 13.38 7.58
N LYS A 17 2.01 13.86 7.35
CA LYS A 17 3.11 13.02 6.87
C LYS A 17 3.58 12.05 7.95
N ARG A 18 3.69 12.48 9.21
CA ARG A 18 4.03 11.59 10.34
C ARG A 18 2.88 10.66 10.76
N VAL A 19 1.67 11.21 10.92
CA VAL A 19 0.46 10.51 11.35
C VAL A 19 -0.11 9.66 10.22
N GLY A 20 -0.03 10.10 8.97
CA GLY A 20 -0.40 9.29 7.79
C GLY A 20 0.48 8.07 7.61
N PHE A 21 1.76 8.15 8.01
CA PHE A 21 2.58 6.96 8.22
C PHE A 21 2.06 6.13 9.40
N ALA A 22 1.82 6.69 10.59
CA ALA A 22 1.35 5.92 11.75
C ALA A 22 -0.05 5.26 11.60
N ARG A 23 -0.94 5.84 10.78
CA ARG A 23 -2.32 5.35 10.54
C ARG A 23 -2.47 4.45 9.31
N ARG A 24 -1.41 4.24 8.51
CA ARG A 24 -1.43 3.19 7.49
C ARG A 24 -1.66 1.86 8.19
N ASN A 25 -2.51 1.02 7.61
CA ASN A 25 -2.75 -0.33 8.13
C ASN A 25 -1.53 -1.21 7.80
N TRP A 26 -0.38 -0.87 8.38
CA TRP A 26 0.90 -1.56 8.23
C TRP A 26 0.80 -3.06 8.46
N PRO A 27 -0.01 -3.57 9.41
CA PRO A 27 -0.22 -5.00 9.52
C PRO A 27 -0.74 -5.64 8.23
N VAL A 28 -1.69 -5.00 7.54
CA VAL A 28 -2.26 -5.50 6.28
C VAL A 28 -1.24 -5.39 5.15
N VAL A 29 -0.56 -4.24 5.02
CA VAL A 29 0.48 -4.04 4.01
C VAL A 29 1.62 -5.05 4.19
N ARG A 30 2.04 -5.32 5.43
CA ARG A 30 3.10 -6.28 5.76
C ARG A 30 2.67 -7.72 5.49
N ARG A 31 1.41 -8.07 5.76
CA ARG A 31 0.84 -9.37 5.37
C ARG A 31 0.79 -9.55 3.86
N LEU A 32 0.33 -8.55 3.11
CA LEU A 32 0.30 -8.58 1.65
C LEU A 32 1.70 -8.66 1.04
N ALA A 33 2.67 -7.95 1.61
CA ALA A 33 4.07 -8.06 1.22
C ALA A 33 4.62 -9.47 1.45
N GLY A 34 4.38 -10.05 2.63
CA GLY A 34 4.76 -11.44 2.91
C GLY A 34 4.12 -12.45 1.95
N LEU A 35 2.84 -12.27 1.65
CA LEU A 35 2.10 -13.12 0.71
C LEU A 35 2.63 -12.98 -0.72
N THR A 36 2.98 -11.76 -1.15
CA THR A 36 3.59 -11.51 -2.45
C THR A 36 4.96 -12.20 -2.56
N VAL A 37 5.81 -12.08 -1.56
CA VAL A 37 7.12 -12.76 -1.52
C VAL A 37 6.96 -14.27 -1.55
N ALA A 38 6.03 -14.82 -0.76
CA ALA A 38 5.76 -16.26 -0.75
C ALA A 38 5.30 -16.78 -2.13
N LEU A 39 4.43 -16.04 -2.82
CA LEU A 39 3.96 -16.41 -4.16
C LEU A 39 5.06 -16.31 -5.22
N LEU A 40 5.95 -15.33 -5.14
CA LEU A 40 7.11 -15.22 -6.04
C LEU A 40 8.09 -16.39 -5.83
N LEU A 41 8.38 -16.73 -4.57
CA LEU A 41 9.23 -17.88 -4.24
C LEU A 41 8.59 -19.20 -4.66
N ALA A 42 7.28 -19.34 -4.48
CA ALA A 42 6.53 -20.51 -4.95
C ALA A 42 6.59 -20.61 -6.47
N GLY A 43 6.31 -19.52 -7.20
CA GLY A 43 6.40 -19.49 -8.67
C GLY A 43 7.81 -19.84 -9.18
N LEU A 44 8.85 -19.35 -8.50
CA LEU A 44 10.23 -19.70 -8.80
C LEU A 44 10.50 -21.20 -8.56
N GLY A 45 10.09 -21.74 -7.41
CA GLY A 45 10.28 -23.16 -7.10
C GLY A 45 9.55 -24.09 -8.06
N VAL A 46 8.32 -23.75 -8.42
CA VAL A 46 7.51 -24.49 -9.42
C VAL A 46 8.19 -24.46 -10.79
N SER A 47 8.77 -23.33 -11.18
CA SER A 47 9.53 -23.21 -12.44
C SER A 47 10.81 -24.05 -12.45
N LEU A 48 11.51 -24.13 -11.32
CA LEU A 48 12.77 -24.89 -11.19
C LEU A 48 12.54 -26.40 -11.13
N LEU A 49 11.37 -26.84 -10.71
CA LEU A 49 11.00 -28.25 -10.53
C LEU A 49 10.23 -28.82 -11.73
N ASP A 50 10.19 -28.11 -12.87
CA ASP A 50 9.47 -28.51 -14.10
C ASP A 50 7.99 -28.89 -13.87
N TYR A 51 7.35 -28.24 -12.90
CA TYR A 51 5.90 -28.37 -12.72
C TYR A 51 5.13 -27.72 -13.88
N PRO A 52 3.83 -28.03 -14.03
CA PRO A 52 3.03 -27.50 -15.11
C PRO A 52 3.12 -25.96 -15.21
N PRO A 53 3.33 -25.40 -16.41
CA PRO A 53 3.54 -23.96 -16.59
C PRO A 53 2.32 -23.12 -16.16
N VAL A 54 1.14 -23.73 -16.15
CA VAL A 54 -0.10 -23.14 -15.62
C VAL A 54 0.03 -22.82 -14.13
N LEU A 55 0.70 -23.68 -13.36
CA LEU A 55 0.87 -23.51 -11.93
C LEU A 55 1.84 -22.36 -11.62
N THR A 56 2.92 -22.28 -12.41
CA THR A 56 3.85 -21.16 -12.39
C THR A 56 3.10 -19.86 -12.69
N ALA A 57 2.40 -19.79 -13.82
CA ALA A 57 1.63 -18.61 -14.23
C ALA A 57 0.63 -18.16 -13.14
N ALA A 58 -0.07 -19.11 -12.51
CA ALA A 58 -0.98 -18.81 -11.40
C ALA A 58 -0.26 -18.13 -10.21
N CYS A 59 0.94 -18.60 -9.84
CA CYS A 59 1.74 -17.97 -8.78
C CYS A 59 2.16 -16.54 -9.13
N TRP A 60 2.63 -16.29 -10.37
CA TRP A 60 3.02 -14.95 -10.82
C TRP A 60 1.82 -13.99 -10.87
N VAL A 61 0.68 -14.44 -11.41
CA VAL A 61 -0.56 -13.65 -11.47
C VAL A 61 -1.05 -13.32 -10.06
N ALA A 62 -1.07 -14.30 -9.15
CA ALA A 62 -1.46 -14.07 -7.77
C ALA A 62 -0.52 -13.08 -7.06
N ALA A 63 0.80 -13.16 -7.32
CA ALA A 63 1.78 -12.22 -6.78
C ALA A 63 1.53 -10.79 -7.30
N ALA A 64 1.23 -10.64 -8.58
CA ALA A 64 0.90 -9.34 -9.18
C ALA A 64 -0.37 -8.74 -8.58
N ILE A 65 -1.42 -9.55 -8.37
CA ILE A 65 -2.67 -9.11 -7.73
C ILE A 65 -2.42 -8.69 -6.28
N ALA A 66 -1.67 -9.49 -5.51
CA ALA A 66 -1.33 -9.17 -4.13
C ALA A 66 -0.49 -7.88 -4.02
N GLY A 67 0.46 -7.68 -4.94
CA GLY A 67 1.25 -6.47 -5.05
C GLY A 67 0.39 -5.24 -5.42
N MET A 68 -0.53 -5.36 -6.38
CA MET A 68 -1.48 -4.28 -6.68
C MET A 68 -2.38 -3.95 -5.50
N ALA A 69 -2.93 -4.95 -4.82
CA ALA A 69 -3.73 -4.74 -3.62
C ALA A 69 -2.91 -4.02 -2.53
N MET A 70 -1.63 -4.38 -2.36
CA MET A 70 -0.72 -3.71 -1.44
C MET A 70 -0.54 -2.23 -1.80
N LEU A 71 -0.30 -1.92 -3.08
CA LEU A 71 -0.15 -0.54 -3.56
C LEU A 71 -1.43 0.27 -3.36
N VAL A 72 -2.59 -0.29 -3.69
CA VAL A 72 -3.88 0.37 -3.46
C VAL A 72 -4.06 0.66 -1.97
N TRP A 73 -3.83 -0.32 -1.10
CA TRP A 73 -3.94 -0.12 0.35
C TRP A 73 -2.92 0.88 0.91
N PHE A 74 -1.74 0.97 0.30
CA PHE A 74 -0.69 1.90 0.70
C PHE A 74 -0.96 3.34 0.25
N PHE A 75 -1.53 3.51 -0.95
CA PHE A 75 -1.79 4.80 -1.58
C PHE A 75 -3.22 5.32 -1.42
N ASP A 76 -4.17 4.52 -0.96
CA ASP A 76 -5.59 4.92 -0.84
C ASP A 76 -5.75 6.20 0.02
N PRO A 77 -6.00 7.35 -0.62
CA PRO A 77 -6.06 8.65 0.05
C PRO A 77 -7.24 8.74 1.03
N ARG A 78 -8.27 7.89 0.88
CA ARG A 78 -9.45 7.85 1.75
C ARG A 78 -9.13 7.35 3.16
N ARG A 79 -7.95 6.75 3.36
CA ARG A 79 -7.45 6.30 4.67
C ARG A 79 -6.57 7.33 5.36
N PHE A 80 -6.22 8.42 4.68
CA PHE A 80 -5.53 9.55 5.28
C PHE A 80 -6.57 10.48 5.92
N LYS A 81 -6.21 11.15 7.03
CA LYS A 81 -7.09 12.16 7.65
C LYS A 81 -7.50 13.17 6.58
N GLN A 82 -8.81 13.41 6.44
CA GLN A 82 -9.30 14.50 5.60
C GLN A 82 -8.66 15.81 6.06
N ARG A 83 -8.25 16.64 5.08
CA ARG A 83 -7.77 18.00 5.33
C ARG A 83 -8.86 18.74 6.13
N PRO A 84 -8.52 19.43 7.22
CA PRO A 84 -9.51 20.16 7.99
C PRO A 84 -10.29 21.09 7.03
N PRO A 85 -11.62 21.09 7.09
CA PRO A 85 -12.44 21.92 6.20
C PRO A 85 -12.04 23.38 6.44
N GLY A 86 -11.59 24.05 5.38
CA GLY A 86 -11.50 25.50 5.38
C GLY A 86 -12.91 26.03 5.31
N THR A 87 -13.38 26.68 6.38
CA THR A 87 -14.60 27.47 6.34
C THR A 87 -14.37 28.64 5.39
N PHE A 88 -15.06 28.58 4.25
CA PHE A 88 -15.09 29.64 3.24
C PHE A 88 -15.56 30.97 3.84
#